data_AF-A0A952QUK0-F1
#
_entry.id   AF-A0A952QUK0-F1
#
_cell.length_a   1.000
_cell.length_b   1.000
_cell.length_c   1.000
_cell.angle_alpha   90.00
_cell.angle_beta   90.00
_cell.angle_gamma   90.00
#
_symmetry.space_group_name_H-M   'P 1'
#
loop_
_entity.id
_entity.type
_entity.pdbx_description
1 polymer ?
#
loop_
_entity_poly.entity_id
_entity_poly.type
_entity_poly.pdbx_seq_one_letter_code
_entity_poly.pdbx_strand_id
1 'polypeptide(L)'
;MRADRLEQVFLRPSSGRLQALIVLESEAGARERVTLSSPTSGVDAAAELAAARYVARWLWNRGGTTAGLVRVRRERGAALEEAREARGELLAELERLGRGRGS
;
A
#
# COMPACT_ATOMS: atom_id res chain seq x y z
N MET A 1 -5.10 2.80 20.48
CA MET A 1 -5.18 2.54 19.03
C MET A 1 -3.77 2.77 18.50
N ARG A 2 -3.10 1.77 17.91
CA ARG A 2 -1.70 1.89 17.50
C ARG A 2 -1.65 2.75 16.23
N ALA A 3 -1.14 3.97 16.29
CA ALA A 3 -1.04 4.83 15.10
C ALA A 3 0.16 4.37 14.25
N ASP A 4 -0.06 3.32 13.46
CA ASP A 4 0.93 2.83 12.51
C ASP A 4 0.96 3.76 11.28
N ARG A 5 2.15 4.27 10.93
CA ARG A 5 2.39 5.15 9.78
C ARG A 5 2.98 4.35 8.63
N LEU A 6 2.34 4.39 7.47
CA LEU A 6 2.85 3.77 6.25
C LEU A 6 4.07 4.52 5.73
N GLU A 7 5.22 3.85 5.64
CA GLU A 7 6.44 4.39 5.02
C GLU A 7 6.58 3.91 3.57
N GLN A 8 6.44 2.60 3.33
CA GLN A 8 6.76 1.99 2.04
C GLN A 8 5.83 0.84 1.69
N VAL A 9 5.59 0.67 0.38
CA VAL A 9 4.91 -0.49 -0.21
C VAL A 9 5.77 -1.02 -1.35
N PHE A 10 6.01 -2.33 -1.38
CA PHE A 10 6.63 -3.03 -2.49
C PHE A 10 5.62 -3.97 -3.14
N LEU A 11 5.30 -3.75 -4.41
CA LEU A 11 4.44 -4.60 -5.21
C LEU A 11 5.29 -5.65 -5.92
N ARG A 12 5.02 -6.92 -5.64
CA ARG A 12 5.83 -8.06 -6.09
C ARG A 12 4.95 -9.10 -6.78
N PRO A 13 5.25 -9.51 -8.02
CA PRO A 13 4.60 -10.65 -8.64
C PRO A 13 4.79 -11.91 -7.81
N SER A 14 3.71 -12.63 -7.51
CA SER A 14 3.74 -13.94 -6.85
C SER A 14 2.53 -14.74 -7.29
N SER A 15 2.77 -15.93 -7.87
CA SER A 15 1.72 -16.90 -8.22
C SER A 15 0.58 -16.30 -9.06
N GLY A 16 0.90 -15.46 -10.05
CA GLY A 16 -0.07 -14.83 -10.94
C GLY A 16 -0.87 -13.67 -10.33
N ARG A 17 -0.46 -13.16 -9.16
CA ARG A 17 -1.03 -11.99 -8.49
C ARG A 17 0.08 -11.07 -7.97
N LEU A 18 -0.28 -9.89 -7.48
CA LEU A 18 0.64 -9.05 -6.74
C LEU A 18 0.56 -9.32 -5.23
N GLN A 19 1.71 -9.44 -4.58
CA GLN A 19 1.86 -9.26 -3.15
C GLN A 19 2.33 -7.83 -2.85
N ALA A 20 1.79 -7.24 -1.80
CA ALA A 20 2.23 -5.96 -1.26
C ALA A 20 2.99 -6.21 0.05
N LEU A 21 4.30 -5.97 0.04
CA LEU A 21 5.09 -5.88 1.27
C LEU A 21 5.02 -4.44 1.77
N ILE A 22 4.45 -4.27 2.95
CA ILE A 22 4.15 -3.00 3.60
C ILE A 22 5.16 -2.79 4.73
N VAL A 23 5.75 -1.60 4.80
CA VAL A 23 6.58 -1.16 5.91
C VAL A 23 5.84 -0.07 6.67
N LEU A 24 5.54 -0.36 7.93
CA LEU A 24 4.89 0.55 8.87
C LEU A 24 5.89 1.02 9.92
N GLU A 25 5.74 2.24 10.38
CA GLU A 25 6.42 2.79 11.55
C GLU A 25 5.38 3.00 12.66
N SER A 26 5.59 2.39 13.82
CA SER A 26 4.76 2.63 15.00
C SER A 26 5.12 3.97 15.68
N GLU A 27 4.27 4.44 16.61
CA GLU A 27 4.54 5.64 17.40
C GLU A 27 5.87 5.60 18.18
N ALA A 28 6.30 4.40 18.60
CA ALA A 28 7.57 4.20 19.30
C ALA A 28 8.80 4.15 18.36
N GLY A 29 8.61 4.41 17.05
CA GLY A 29 9.66 4.35 16.03
C GLY A 29 10.04 2.92 15.60
N ALA A 30 9.35 1.89 16.09
CA ALA A 30 9.59 0.52 15.67
C ALA A 30 9.01 0.28 14.27
N ARG A 31 9.76 -0.41 13.41
CA ARG A 31 9.32 -0.80 12.06
C ARG A 31 8.66 -2.18 12.05
N GLU A 32 7.47 -2.26 11.49
CA GLU A 32 6.72 -3.49 11.26
C GLU A 32 6.63 -3.78 9.77
N ARG A 33 6.77 -5.05 9.38
CA ARG A 33 6.61 -5.49 7.99
C ARG A 33 5.40 -6.41 7.88
N VAL A 34 4.49 -6.09 6.97
CA VAL A 34 3.29 -6.88 6.70
C VAL A 34 3.25 -7.25 5.23
N THR A 35 2.95 -8.51 4.91
CA THR A 35 2.75 -8.94 3.52
C THR A 35 1.28 -9.20 3.29
N LEU A 36 0.71 -8.58 2.26
CA LEU A 36 -0.66 -8.80 1.82
C LEU A 36 -0.67 -9.37 0.41
N SER A 37 -1.57 -10.32 0.14
CA SER A 37 -1.84 -10.77 -1.23
C SER A 37 -2.98 -9.95 -1.82
N SER A 38 -2.75 -9.32 -2.97
CA SER A 38 -3.81 -8.62 -3.71
C SER A 38 -4.93 -9.61 -4.06
N PRO A 39 -6.20 -9.25 -3.83
CA PRO A 39 -7.32 -10.11 -4.19
C PRO A 39 -7.51 -10.19 -5.72
N THR A 40 -7.01 -9.20 -6.46
CA THR A 40 -7.10 -9.13 -7.92
C THR A 40 -6.04 -10.03 -8.57
N SER A 41 -6.47 -10.88 -9.49
CA SER A 41 -5.57 -11.65 -10.36
C SER A 41 -4.86 -10.75 -11.36
N GLY A 42 -3.65 -11.13 -11.76
CA GLY A 42 -2.83 -10.36 -12.69
C GLY A 42 -1.67 -9.64 -12.01
N VAL A 43 -0.72 -9.21 -12.84
CA VAL A 43 0.51 -8.50 -12.44
C VAL A 43 0.78 -7.30 -13.35
N ASP A 44 -0.25 -6.84 -14.05
CA ASP A 44 -0.21 -5.68 -14.92
C ASP A 44 -0.47 -4.37 -14.15
N ALA A 45 -0.48 -3.25 -14.87
CA ALA A 45 -0.74 -1.94 -14.27
C ALA A 45 -2.11 -1.87 -13.57
N ALA A 46 -3.14 -2.52 -14.11
CA ALA A 46 -4.46 -2.55 -13.48
C ALA A 46 -4.43 -3.29 -12.14
N ALA A 47 -3.69 -4.41 -12.07
CA ALA A 47 -3.44 -5.12 -10.84
C ALA A 47 -2.62 -4.30 -9.83
N GLU A 48 -1.64 -3.51 -10.28
CA GLU A 48 -0.86 -2.60 -9.42
C GLU A 48 -1.77 -1.55 -8.75
N LEU A 49 -2.65 -0.91 -9.53
CA LEU A 49 -3.63 0.05 -8.99
C LEU A 49 -4.62 -0.62 -8.03
N ALA A 50 -5.08 -1.83 -8.35
CA ALA A 50 -5.98 -2.58 -7.48
C ALA A 50 -5.29 -2.96 -6.15
N ALA A 51 -4.02 -3.38 -6.20
CA ALA A 51 -3.22 -3.68 -5.02
C ALA A 51 -3.01 -2.42 -4.16
N ALA A 52 -2.74 -1.27 -4.78
CA ALA A 52 -2.64 0.02 -4.09
C ALA A 52 -3.92 0.39 -3.33
N ARG A 53 -5.09 0.31 -4.00
CA ARG A 53 -6.39 0.53 -3.34
C ARG A 53 -6.64 -0.46 -2.21
N TYR A 54 -6.23 -1.72 -2.39
CA TYR A 54 -6.38 -2.74 -1.36
C TYR A 54 -5.53 -2.42 -0.12
N VAL A 55 -4.27 -2.02 -0.30
CA VAL A 55 -3.40 -1.56 0.79
C VAL A 55 -3.99 -0.36 1.51
N ALA A 56 -4.51 0.64 0.78
CA ALA A 56 -5.17 1.80 1.36
C ALA A 56 -6.35 1.42 2.26
N ARG A 57 -7.26 0.55 1.77
CA ARG A 57 -8.40 0.06 2.56
C ARG A 57 -7.97 -0.75 3.77
N TRP A 58 -6.96 -1.61 3.62
CA TRP A 58 -6.41 -2.38 4.73
C TRP A 58 -5.82 -1.46 5.82
N LEU A 59 -5.03 -0.46 5.42
CA LEU A 59 -4.43 0.52 6.34
C LEU A 59 -5.52 1.31 7.07
N TRP A 60 -6.52 1.78 6.34
CA TRP A 60 -7.67 2.51 6.89
C TRP A 60 -8.44 1.69 7.92
N ASN A 61 -8.76 0.43 7.60
CA ASN A 61 -9.50 -0.46 8.51
C ASN A 61 -8.72 -0.77 9.79
N ARG A 62 -7.39 -0.77 9.73
CA ARG A 62 -6.51 -0.88 10.91
C ARG A 62 -6.42 0.41 11.73
N GLY A 63 -6.86 1.55 11.17
CA GLY A 63 -6.70 2.86 11.78
C GLY A 63 -5.32 3.48 11.60
N GLY A 64 -4.55 3.00 10.62
CA GLY A 64 -3.24 3.55 10.29
C GLY A 64 -3.33 4.81 9.43
N THR A 65 -2.23 5.53 9.34
CA THR A 65 -2.08 6.74 8.53
C THR A 65 -0.85 6.62 7.64
N THR A 66 -0.58 7.63 6.81
CA THR A 66 0.67 7.67 6.03
C THR A 66 1.74 8.45 6.77
N ALA A 67 2.99 8.02 6.64
CA ALA A 67 4.12 8.90 6.94
C ALA A 67 4.14 10.10 5.95
N GLY A 68 4.88 11.15 6.28
CA GLY A 68 4.96 12.36 5.45
C GLY A 68 5.37 12.11 4.00
N LEU A 69 6.16 11.05 3.74
CA LEU A 69 6.49 10.59 2.40
C LEU A 69 6.33 9.07 2.27
N VAL A 70 5.19 8.63 1.73
CA VAL A 70 4.99 7.24 1.30
C VAL A 70 5.69 6.98 -0.02
N ARG A 71 6.41 5.86 -0.11
CA ARG A 71 6.97 5.33 -1.36
C ARG A 71 6.23 4.07 -1.77
N VAL A 72 5.91 3.94 -3.06
CA VAL A 72 5.36 2.71 -3.63
C VAL A 72 6.30 2.29 -4.76
N ARG A 73 6.86 1.10 -4.63
CA ARG A 73 7.80 0.54 -5.61
C ARG A 73 7.26 -0.77 -6.14
N ARG A 74 7.57 -1.08 -7.39
CA ARG A 74 7.23 -2.36 -8.02
C ARG A 74 8.48 -3.14 -8.36
N GLU A 75 8.39 -4.44 -8.23
CA GLU A 75 9.40 -5.38 -8.69
C GLU A 75 9.18 -5.66 -10.18
N ARG A 76 10.20 -5.40 -11.00
CA ARG A 76 10.23 -5.73 -12.42
C ARG A 76 11.53 -6.47 -12.71
N GLY A 77 11.44 -7.79 -12.85
CA GLY A 77 12.63 -8.65 -12.89
C GLY A 77 13.44 -8.49 -11.60
N ALA A 78 14.72 -8.14 -11.72
CA ALA A 78 15.61 -7.89 -10.57
C ALA A 78 15.58 -6.45 -10.04
N ALA A 79 14.80 -5.55 -10.67
CA ALA A 79 14.81 -4.12 -10.36
C ALA A 79 13.59 -3.69 -9.53
N LEU A 80 13.80 -2.67 -8.69
CA LEU A 80 12.73 -1.97 -7.96
C LEU A 80 12.52 -0.57 -8.56
N GLU A 81 11.42 -0.41 -9.29
CA GLU A 81 11.03 0.86 -9.91
C GLU A 81 10.04 1.62 -9.02
N GLU A 82 10.04 2.95 -9.09
CA GLU A 82 8.98 3.77 -8.47
C GLU A 82 7.67 3.60 -9.23
N ALA A 83 6.62 3.16 -8.54
CA ALA A 83 5.27 2.97 -9.09
C ALA A 83 4.42 4.21 -8.77
N ARG A 84 4.69 5.31 -9.49
CA ARG A 84 4.06 6.63 -9.22
C ARG A 84 2.54 6.61 -9.32
N GLU A 85 1.99 5.88 -10.30
CA GLU A 85 0.55 5.75 -10.47
C GLU A 85 -0.09 4.99 -9.30
N ALA A 86 0.50 3.85 -8.91
CA ALA A 86 0.06 3.09 -7.74
C ALA A 86 0.16 3.91 -6.44
N ARG A 87 1.21 4.74 -6.29
CA ARG A 87 1.31 5.69 -5.17
C ARG A 87 0.16 6.71 -5.19
N GLY A 88 -0.12 7.31 -6.34
CA GLY A 88 -1.22 8.28 -6.49
C GLY A 88 -2.56 7.64 -6.14
N GLU A 89 -2.81 6.43 -6.64
CA GLU A 89 -4.01 5.67 -6.38
C GLU A 89 -4.19 5.32 -4.90
N LEU A 90 -3.11 4.91 -4.22
CA LEU A 90 -3.12 4.63 -2.78
C LEU A 90 -3.55 5.88 -1.99
N LEU A 91 -2.97 7.03 -2.30
CA LEU A 91 -3.25 8.29 -1.60
C LEU A 91 -4.67 8.78 -1.88
N ALA A 92 -5.11 8.72 -3.14
CA ALA A 92 -6.47 9.11 -3.53
C ALA A 92 -7.53 8.22 -2.85
N GLU A 93 -7.28 6.92 -2.72
CA GLU A 93 -8.18 6.00 -2.02
C GLU A 93 -8.26 6.30 -0.52
N LEU A 94 -7.13 6.60 0.13
CA LEU A 94 -7.12 7.00 1.54
C LEU A 94 -7.88 8.31 1.76
N GLU A 95 -7.71 9.29 0.87
CA GLU A 95 -8.45 10.55 0.92
C GLU A 95 -9.96 10.32 0.76
N ARG A 96 -10.36 9.47 -0.19
CA ARG A 96 -11.77 9.09 -0.41
C ARG A 96 -12.38 8.44 0.82
N LEU A 97 -11.67 7.53 1.47
CA LEU A 97 -12.10 6.87 2.71
C LEU A 97 -12.22 7.85 3.88
N GLY A 98 -11.30 8.81 3.97
CA GLY A 98 -11.34 9.88 4.97
C GLY A 98 -12.57 10.77 4.84
N ARG A 99 -12.92 11.16 3.61
CA ARG A 99 -14.13 11.98 3.33
C ARG A 99 -15.44 11.24 3.64
N GLY A 100 -15.48 9.92 3.43
CA GLY A 100 -16.67 9.11 3.66
C GLY A 100 -17.04 8.87 5.14
N ARG A 101 -16.19 9.25 6.09
CA ARG A 101 -16.44 9.09 7.53
C ARG A 101 -17.25 10.26 8.15
N GLY A 102 -17.49 11.33 7.38
CA GLY A 102 -18.15 12.56 7.83
C GLY A 102 -19.58 12.74 7.32
N SER A 103 -20.25 11.68 6.87
CA SER A 103 -21.65 11.68 6.43
C SER A 103 -22.52 10.85 7.36
#